data_AF-A0A846PQV9-F1
#
_entry.id   AF-A0A846PQV9-F1
#
_cell.length_a   1.000
_cell.length_b   1.000
_cell.length_c   1.000
_cell.angle_alpha   90.00
_cell.angle_beta   90.00
_cell.angle_gamma   90.00
#
_symmetry.space_group_name_H-M   'P 1'
#
loop_
_entity.id
_entity.type
_entity.pdbx_description
1 polymer ?
#
loop_
_entity_poly.entity_id
_entity_poly.type
_entity_poly.pdbx_seq_one_letter_code
_entity_poly.pdbx_strand_id
1 'polypeptide(L)' 'MHPIQVRLTRELIEKIDKLIETGLYPNRSEAVRDAVRRLRVFA' A
#
# COMPACT_ATOMS: atom_id res chain seq x y z
N MET A 1 -7.87 -12.44 -8.84
CA MET A 1 -7.03 -11.21 -8.92
C MET A 1 -5.73 -11.57 -9.61
N HIS A 2 -5.24 -10.71 -10.50
CA HIS A 2 -3.93 -10.90 -11.13
C HIS A 2 -2.87 -10.07 -10.37
N PRO A 3 -1.71 -10.64 -10.01
CA PRO A 3 -0.65 -9.88 -9.37
C PRO A 3 -0.08 -8.86 -10.37
N ILE A 4 0.13 -7.63 -9.90
CA ILE A 4 0.80 -6.58 -10.65
C ILE A 4 2.10 -6.22 -9.95
N GLN A 5 3.15 -5.97 -10.73
CA GLN A 5 4.42 -5.48 -10.21
C GLN A 5 4.45 -3.97 -10.34
N VAL A 6 4.72 -3.27 -9.25
CA VAL A 6 4.85 -1.81 -9.21
C VAL A 6 6.22 -1.42 -8.67
N ARG A 7 6.77 -0.31 -9.15
CA ARG A 7 8.03 0.24 -8.63
C ARG A 7 7.69 1.38 -7.68
N LEU A 8 8.21 1.31 -6.46
CA LEU A 8 8.07 2.32 -5.42
C LEU A 8 9.47 2.71 -4.95
N THR A 9 9.62 3.93 -4.46
CA THR A 9 10.88 4.35 -3.83
C THR A 9 11.10 3.55 -2.54
N ARG A 10 12.35 3.37 -2.14
CA ARG A 10 12.70 2.67 -0.89
C ARG A 10 12.00 3.30 0.31
N GLU A 11 12.02 4.63 0.40
CA GLU A 11 11.37 5.38 1.48
C GLU A 11 9.86 5.09 1.58
N LEU A 12 9.18 4.95 0.44
CA LEU A 12 7.75 4.63 0.43
C LEU A 12 7.48 3.21 0.90
N ILE A 13 8.34 2.24 0.53
CA ILE A 13 8.26 0.86 1.01
C ILE A 13 8.43 0.83 2.54
N GLU A 14 9.43 1.53 3.07
CA GLU A 14 9.69 1.62 4.51
C GLU A 14 8.52 2.26 5.27
N LYS A 15 7.88 3.29 4.69
CA LYS A 15 6.66 3.87 5.28
C LYS A 15 5.51 2.87 5.31
N ILE A 16 5.31 2.10 4.24
CA ILE A 16 4.26 1.06 4.20
C ILE A 16 4.56 -0.03 5.24
N ASP A 17 5.82 -0.44 5.39
CA ASP A 17 6.23 -1.45 6.37
C ASP A 17 5.91 -1.02 7.80
N LYS A 18 6.18 0.25 8.15
CA LYS A 18 5.79 0.80 9.47
C LYS A 18 4.29 0.71 9.73
N LEU A 19 3.45 0.87 8.71
CA LEU A 19 1.99 0.72 8.85
C LEU A 19 1.58 -0.74 9.09
N ILE A 20 2.38 -1.69 8.62
CA ILE A 20 2.15 -3.12 8.87
C ILE A 20 2.63 -3.48 10.28
N GLU A 21 3.80 -2.98 10.68
CA GLU A 21 4.36 -3.18 12.03
C GLU A 21 3.44 -2.66 13.14
N THR A 22 2.74 -1.56 12.91
CA THR A 22 1.73 -1.03 13.85
C THR A 22 0.39 -1.79 13.84
N GLY A 23 0.24 -2.77 12.94
CA GLY A 23 -0.98 -3.56 12.77
C GLY A 23 -2.09 -2.85 12.00
N LEU A 24 -1.84 -1.67 11.41
CA LEU A 24 -2.85 -0.94 10.64
C LEU A 24 -3.23 -1.67 9.35
N TYR A 25 -2.28 -2.36 8.72
CA TYR A 25 -2.53 -3.22 7.57
C TYR A 25 -1.92 -4.60 7.74
N PRO A 26 -2.58 -5.66 7.25
CA PRO A 26 -2.07 -7.03 7.37
C PRO A 26 -0.89 -7.31 6.42
N ASN A 27 -0.73 -6.53 5.34
CA ASN A 27 0.37 -6.66 4.39
C ASN A 27 0.44 -5.44 3.45
N ARG A 28 1.53 -5.33 2.69
CA ARG A 28 1.77 -4.25 1.72
C ARG A 28 0.69 -4.16 0.66
N SER A 29 0.20 -5.31 0.19
CA SER A 29 -0.78 -5.35 -0.91
C SER A 29 -2.13 -4.78 -0.49
N GLU A 30 -2.57 -5.01 0.75
CA GLU A 30 -3.78 -4.40 1.32
C GLU A 30 -3.61 -2.89 1.49
N ALA A 31 -2.47 -2.44 2.03
CA ALA A 31 -2.17 -1.01 2.17
C ALA A 31 -2.22 -0.27 0.82
N VAL A 32 -1.60 -0.84 -0.22
CA VAL A 32 -1.60 -0.27 -1.57
C VAL A 32 -3.00 -0.30 -2.19
N ARG A 33 -3.75 -1.40 -2.02
CA ARG A 33 -5.14 -1.49 -2.52
C ARG A 33 -6.03 -0.43 -1.90
N ASP A 34 -5.92 -0.22 -0.59
CA ASP A 34 -6.70 0.81 0.09
C ASP A 34 -6.32 2.23 -0.38
N ALA A 35 -5.03 2.51 -0.51
CA ALA A 35 -4.55 3.78 -1.05
C ALA A 35 -5.11 4.07 -2.46
N VAL A 36 -5.05 3.09 -3.37
CA VAL A 36 -5.63 3.21 -4.72
C VAL A 36 -7.14 3.44 -4.67
N ARG A 37 -7.84 2.73 -3.77
CA ARG A 37 -9.29 2.89 -3.58
C ARG A 37 -9.62 4.31 -3.11
N ARG A 38 -8.86 4.87 -2.16
CA ARG A 38 -9.00 6.25 -1.69
C ARG A 38 -8.74 7.26 -2.80
N LEU A 39 -7.68 7.09 -3.59
CA LEU A 39 -7.37 7.99 -4.71
C LEU A 39 -8.53 8.07 -5.72
N ARG A 40 -9.21 6.95 -5.97
CA ARG A 40 -10.33 6.88 -6.91
C ARG A 40 -11.61 7.58 -6.42
N VAL A 41 -11.74 7.82 -5.11
CA VAL A 41 -12.91 8.50 -4.50
C VAL A 41 -12.76 10.03 -4.55
N PHE A 42 -11.58 10.56 -4.91
CA PHE A 42 -11.31 11.99 -5.05
C PHE A 42 -11.20 12.46 -6.52
N ALA A 43 -11.62 11.64 -7.50
CA ALA A 43 -11.56 11.96 -8.92
C ALA A 43 -12.94 11.93 -9.57
#